data_AF-A0A974ANW8-F1
#
_entry.id   AF-A0A974ANW8-F1
#
_cell.length_a   1.000
_cell.length_b   1.000
_cell.length_c   1.000
_cell.angle_alpha   90.00
_cell.angle_beta   90.00
_cell.angle_gamma   90.00
#
_symmetry.space_group_name_H-M   'P 1'
#
loop_
_entity.id
_entity.type
_entity.pdbx_description
1 polymer ?
#
loop_
_entity_poly.entity_id
_entity_poly.type
_entity_poly.pdbx_seq_one_letter_code
_entity_poly.pdbx_strand_id
1 'polypeptide(L)' 'TLWMFKRVYLGPVANHHVKELLDINAREFLMLALLAAAVLYMGIYPKPFTDVMDASVTQLLKHVAVSKLPI' A
#
# COMPACT_ATOMS: atom_id res chain seq x y z
N THR A 1 11.37 -1.26 -11.92
CA THR A 1 10.48 -2.10 -11.09
C THR A 1 9.56 -3.03 -11.87
N LEU A 2 9.24 -2.77 -13.15
CA LEU A 2 8.38 -3.64 -13.99
C LEU A 2 8.99 -5.00 -14.40
N TRP A 3 10.27 -5.24 -14.09
CA TRP A 3 10.97 -6.46 -14.47
C TRP A 3 10.35 -7.73 -13.84
N MET A 4 9.88 -7.63 -12.59
CA MET A 4 9.18 -8.73 -11.93
C MET A 4 7.87 -9.10 -12.65
N PHE A 5 7.03 -8.11 -12.96
CA PHE A 5 5.76 -8.36 -13.66
C PHE A 5 5.98 -9.04 -15.01
N LYS A 6 6.92 -8.54 -15.81
CA LYS A 6 7.27 -9.13 -17.10
C LYS A 6 7.75 -10.58 -16.98
N ARG A 7 8.55 -10.89 -15.96
CA ARG A 7 9.11 -12.24 -15.78
C ARG A 7 8.09 -13.23 -15.20
N VAL A 8 7.22 -12.79 -14.30
CA VAL A 8 6.28 -13.64 -13.55
C VAL A 8 4.99 -13.89 -14.33
N TYR A 9 4.43 -12.86 -14.98
CA TYR A 9 3.14 -12.95 -15.66
C TYR A 9 3.25 -13.22 -17.17
N LEU A 10 4.24 -12.61 -17.83
CA LEU A 10 4.42 -12.68 -19.29
C LEU A 10 5.55 -13.65 -19.71
N GLY A 11 6.26 -14.23 -18.75
CA GLY A 11 7.37 -15.17 -18.99
C GLY A 11 6.88 -16.62 -19.13
N PRO A 12 7.70 -17.50 -19.72
CA PRO A 12 7.37 -18.93 -19.79
C PRO A 12 7.29 -19.56 -18.39
N VAL A 13 6.37 -20.51 -18.21
CA VAL A 13 6.18 -21.21 -16.93
C VAL A 13 7.42 -22.05 -16.63
N ALA A 14 8.22 -21.61 -15.66
CA ALA A 14 9.51 -22.23 -15.33
C ALA A 14 9.41 -23.45 -14.40
N ASN A 15 8.32 -23.60 -13.64
CA ASN A 15 8.14 -24.66 -12.64
C ASN A 15 6.79 -25.37 -12.83
N HIS A 16 6.79 -26.71 -12.82
CA HIS A 16 5.57 -27.52 -12.96
C HIS A 16 4.51 -27.22 -11.89
N HIS A 17 4.93 -26.96 -10.65
CA HIS A 17 4.04 -26.55 -9.56
C HIS A 17 3.26 -25.26 -9.85
N VAL A 18 3.81 -24.34 -10.65
CA VAL A 18 3.12 -23.09 -11.02
C VAL A 18 2.00 -23.35 -12.03
N LYS A 19 2.11 -24.42 -12.81
CA LYS A 19 1.08 -24.83 -13.78
C LYS A 19 -0.12 -25.51 -13.12
N GLU A 20 0.08 -26.10 -11.94
CA GLU A 20 -0.94 -26.80 -11.15
C GLU A 20 -1.64 -25.89 -10.13
N LEU A 21 -1.25 -24.61 -10.05
CA LEU A 21 -1.91 -23.66 -9.17
C LEU A 21 -3.38 -23.52 -9.58
N LEU A 22 -4.26 -23.78 -8.61
CA LEU A 22 -5.69 -23.57 -8.76
C LEU A 22 -6.02 -22.08 -8.71
N ASP A 23 -7.08 -21.71 -9.41
CA ASP A 23 -7.59 -20.35 -9.41
C ASP A 23 -8.04 -19.92 -8.01
N ILE A 24 -8.00 -18.61 -7.82
CA ILE A 24 -8.41 -17.92 -6.60
C ILE A 24 -9.84 -18.27 -6.20
N ASN A 25 -10.04 -18.60 -4.92
CA ASN A 25 -11.36 -18.90 -4.40
C ASN A 25 -12.19 -17.63 -4.17
N ALA A 26 -13.52 -17.73 -4.21
CA ALA A 26 -14.43 -16.57 -4.05
C ALA A 26 -14.17 -15.76 -2.76
N ARG A 27 -13.75 -16.41 -1.67
CA ARG A 27 -13.40 -15.76 -0.40
C ARG A 27 -12.13 -14.91 -0.51
N GLU A 28 -11.11 -15.45 -1.16
CA GLU A 28 -9.83 -14.77 -1.37
C GLU A 28 -10.05 -13.58 -2.32
N PHE A 29 -10.88 -13.76 -3.35
CA PHE A 29 -11.26 -12.68 -4.25
C PHE A 29 -11.96 -11.53 -3.51
N LEU A 30 -12.89 -11.85 -2.59
CA LEU A 30 -13.56 -10.84 -1.77
C LEU A 30 -12.57 -10.04 -0.92
N MET A 31 -11.62 -10.71 -0.26
CA MET A 31 -10.59 -10.05 0.55
C MET A 31 -9.70 -9.14 -0.31
N LEU A 32 -9.24 -9.62 -1.47
CA LEU A 32 -8.43 -8.83 -2.39
C LEU A 32 -9.21 -7.65 -2.99
N ALA A 33 -10.48 -7.84 -3.33
CA ALA A 33 -11.34 -6.79 -3.85
C ALA A 33 -11.59 -5.70 -2.80
N LEU A 34 -11.81 -6.09 -1.54
CA LEU A 34 -11.99 -5.15 -0.44
C LEU A 34 -10.72 -4.33 -0.19
N LEU A 35 -9.54 -4.96 -0.21
CA LEU A 35 -8.26 -4.26 -0.13
C LEU A 35 -8.05 -3.31 -1.30
N ALA A 36 -8.33 -3.76 -2.53
CA ALA A 36 -8.24 -2.92 -3.72
C ALA A 36 -9.15 -1.70 -3.63
N ALA A 37 -10.38 -1.87 -3.14
CA ALA A 37 -11.33 -0.77 -2.91
C ALA A 37 -10.80 0.23 -1.86
N ALA A 38 -10.22 -0.25 -0.76
CA ALA A 38 -9.62 0.61 0.26
C ALA A 38 -8.43 1.42 -0.29
N VAL A 39 -7.56 0.79 -1.10
CA VAL A 39 -6.44 1.47 -1.75
C VAL A 39 -6.92 2.51 -2.75
N LEU A 40 -7.94 2.20 -3.56
CA LEU A 40 -8.55 3.15 -4.48
C LEU A 40 -9.20 4.32 -3.74
N TYR A 41 -9.93 4.05 -2.66
CA TYR A 41 -10.52 5.07 -1.81
C TYR A 41 -9.46 6.02 -1.25
N MET A 42 -8.37 5.47 -0.70
CA MET A 42 -7.23 6.26 -0.21
C MET A 42 -6.57 7.07 -1.33
N GLY A 43 -6.43 6.50 -2.54
CA GLY A 43 -5.84 7.17 -3.69
C GLY A 43 -6.69 8.33 -4.25
N ILE A 44 -8.01 8.20 -4.22
CA ILE A 44 -8.95 9.24 -4.70
C ILE A 44 -9.14 10.33 -3.65
N TYR A 45 -9.23 9.96 -2.36
CA TYR A 45 -9.49 10.90 -1.28
C TYR A 45 -8.55 10.64 -0.09
N PRO A 46 -7.32 11.19 -0.13
CA PRO A 46 -6.34 11.02 0.94
C PRO A 46 -6.61 11.92 2.15
N LYS A 47 -7.46 12.95 2.02
CA LYS A 47 -7.75 13.95 3.07
C LYS A 47 -8.04 13.36 4.47
N PRO A 48 -8.87 12.32 4.67
CA PRO A 48 -9.13 11.78 6.00
C PRO A 48 -7.89 11.15 6.66
N PHE A 49 -6.89 10.74 5.87
CA PHE A 49 -5.59 10.31 6.37
C PHE A 49 -4.65 11.49 6.63
N THR A 50 -4.66 12.52 5.78
CA THR A 50 -3.85 13.72 5.97
C THR A 50 -4.32 14.53 7.19
N ASP A 51 -5.63 14.69 7.38
CA ASP A 51 -6.23 15.47 8.46
C ASP A 51 -5.91 14.88 9.86
N VAL A 52 -5.86 13.55 9.99
CA VAL A 52 -5.42 12.89 11.26
C VAL A 52 -3.92 13.03 11.50
N MET A 53 -3.13 13.09 10.43
CA MET A 53 -1.68 13.32 10.54
C MET A 53 -1.38 14.78 10.90
N ASP A 54 -2.15 15.75 10.42
CA ASP A 54 -1.91 17.18 10.63
C ASP A 54 -1.87 17.58 12.12
N ALA A 55 -2.73 17.00 12.96
CA ALA A 55 -2.70 17.24 14.41
C ALA A 55 -1.38 16.75 15.05
N SER A 56 -0.95 15.54 14.67
CA SER A 56 0.31 14.94 15.16
C SER A 56 1.53 15.69 14.62
N VAL A 57 1.52 16.08 13.35
CA VAL A 57 2.59 16.83 12.68
C VAL A 57 2.71 18.24 13.27
N THR A 58 1.59 18.92 13.52
CA THR A 58 1.60 20.26 14.16
C THR A 58 2.20 20.19 15.56
N GLN A 59 1.87 19.15 16.33
CA GLN A 59 2.40 18.96 17.67
C GLN A 59 3.90 18.60 17.64
N LEU A 60 4.34 17.76 16.70
CA LEU A 60 5.75 17.46 16.45
C LEU A 60 6.53 18.70 16.03
N LEU A 61 6.02 19.51 15.10
CA LEU A 61 6.64 20.76 14.66
C LEU A 61 6.76 21.77 15.80
N LYS A 62 5.73 21.90 16.66
CA LYS A 62 5.81 22.74 17.87
C LYS A 62 6.87 22.24 18.85
N HIS A 63 6.99 20.93 19.04
CA HIS A 63 7.98 20.35 19.95
C HIS A 63 9.41 20.48 19.41
N VAL A 64 9.59 20.33 18.09
CA VAL A 64 10.88 20.48 17.40
C VAL A 64 11.28 21.95 17.28
N ALA A 65 10.34 22.88 17.06
CA ALA A 65 10.63 24.32 17.09
C ALA A 65 11.06 24.82 18.48
N VAL A 66 10.74 24.06 19.54
CA VAL A 66 11.21 24.31 20.92
C VAL A 66 12.49 23.50 21.21
N SER A 67 13.26 23.08 20.19
CA SER A 67 14.53 22.37 20.38
C SER A 67 15.67 23.34 20.71
N LYS A 68 15.94 23.49 22.01
CA LYS A 68 17.26 23.38 22.68
C LYS A 68 18.51 24.12 22.13
N LEU A 69 18.43 25.05 21.19
CA LEU A 69 19.55 25.94 20.86
C LEU A 69 19.37 27.29 21.56
N PRO A 70 20.16 27.61 22.60
CA PRO A 70 20.28 28.99 23.05
C PRO A 70 21.00 29.76 21.93
N ILE A 71 20.32 30.77 21.39
CA ILE A 71 20.99 31.91 20.74
C ILE A 71 21.61 32.78 21.84
#